data_AF-A0A4Q3VES5-F1
#
_entry.id   AF-A0A4Q3VES5-F1
#
_cell.length_a   1.000
_cell.length_b   1.000
_cell.length_c   1.000
_cell.angle_alpha   90.00
_cell.angle_beta   90.00
_cell.angle_gamma   90.00
#
_symmetry.space_group_name_H-M   'P 1'
#
loop_
_entity.id
_entity.type
_entity.pdbx_description
1 polymer ?
#
loop_
_entity_poly.entity_id
_entity_poly.type
_entity_poly.pdbx_seq_one_letter_code
_entity_poly.pdbx_strand_id
1 'polypeptide(L)'
;MANIASTLIGTSDDASLCKGLSMYPSLGSVNAGIKVNSNTDPFFDTNLNLLIFRISASASAEIVAGICGPAYGFKVLAKGEAEGSNLALELEDDEMEAGMFFGLKVGASIGLGVQRLSIDWVWDGWNSGIRTSWVDLFKTSLGIEIDILELVFELAEFLLKESGEESLLKKVENVSPALKATYGIVGEGGGDLSRQGSITVRPKFALPINLVELNPTLAALNKSLGILGGGVALGPQIGVSFPVTARVSKVRLESEGHQTDYSVSGVTNGALTGSTTGEEVEAPTRMSFEITHTPGLDITCGFFYSVSILKLFSVGGSIEVDLLNAFGFGDLPVGSFTNMVGNTIGQERIGRGAGGVAKAQEKGLRQVVLAPPALAHA
;
A
#
# COMPACT_ATOMS: atom_id res chain seq x y z
N MET A 1 30.10 19.06 -18.50
CA MET A 1 29.89 18.38 -17.21
C MET A 1 28.70 19.02 -16.52
N ALA A 2 27.55 18.37 -16.58
CA ALA A 2 26.35 18.72 -15.85
C ALA A 2 26.32 18.02 -14.50
N ASN A 3 26.20 18.80 -13.41
CA ASN A 3 25.96 18.24 -12.08
C ASN A 3 24.46 18.01 -11.86
N ILE A 4 24.10 16.81 -11.44
CA ILE A 4 22.73 16.37 -11.19
C ILE A 4 22.52 16.34 -9.68
N ALA A 5 21.81 17.34 -9.17
CA ALA A 5 21.43 17.41 -7.76
C ALA A 5 20.53 16.23 -7.36
N SER A 6 20.52 15.90 -6.06
CA SER A 6 19.64 14.89 -5.46
C SER A 6 18.20 15.09 -5.91
N THR A 7 17.65 14.07 -6.57
CA THR A 7 16.32 14.12 -7.18
C THR A 7 15.59 12.83 -6.89
N LEU A 8 14.38 12.93 -6.34
CA LEU A 8 13.49 11.79 -6.14
C LEU A 8 12.83 11.42 -7.46
N ILE A 9 13.08 10.19 -7.91
CA ILE A 9 12.49 9.56 -9.08
C ILE A 9 11.63 8.39 -8.62
N GLY A 10 10.39 8.32 -9.07
CA GLY A 10 9.48 7.27 -8.63
C GLY A 10 8.05 7.48 -9.10
N THR A 11 7.17 6.59 -8.68
CA THR A 11 5.72 6.69 -8.91
C THR A 11 5.05 7.65 -7.93
N SER A 12 5.60 7.79 -6.72
CA SER A 12 5.12 8.64 -5.63
C SER A 12 6.18 8.86 -4.56
N ASP A 13 5.94 9.78 -3.60
CA ASP A 13 6.83 10.06 -2.46
C ASP A 13 7.16 8.79 -1.62
N ASP A 14 6.23 7.84 -1.62
CA ASP A 14 6.30 6.50 -1.04
C ASP A 14 6.27 5.43 -2.15
N ALA A 15 6.91 4.28 -1.94
CA ALA A 15 6.74 3.12 -2.80
C ALA A 15 5.35 2.52 -2.51
N SER A 16 4.28 3.07 -3.13
CA SER A 16 2.90 2.67 -2.83
C SER A 16 2.21 2.07 -4.06
N LEU A 17 1.55 0.92 -3.87
CA LEU A 17 0.80 0.23 -4.91
C LEU A 17 -0.33 1.04 -5.54
N CYS A 18 -1.09 1.78 -4.74
CA CYS A 18 -2.25 2.55 -5.24
C CYS A 18 -1.85 3.71 -6.17
N LYS A 19 -0.59 4.15 -6.07
CA LYS A 19 0.00 5.20 -6.91
C LYS A 19 0.97 4.63 -7.95
N GLY A 20 1.12 3.31 -7.97
CA GLY A 20 2.05 2.58 -8.80
C GLY A 20 1.58 2.41 -10.24
N LEU A 21 2.44 1.76 -11.03
CA LEU A 21 2.21 1.39 -12.42
C LEU A 21 1.59 -0.01 -12.49
N SER A 22 0.71 -0.25 -13.48
CA SER A 22 0.14 -1.58 -13.67
C SER A 22 1.24 -2.61 -14.00
N MET A 23 1.18 -3.77 -13.34
CA MET A 23 2.07 -4.89 -13.68
C MET A 23 1.80 -5.41 -15.09
N TYR A 24 0.52 -5.42 -15.50
CA TYR A 24 0.05 -5.94 -16.78
C TYR A 24 -0.69 -4.82 -17.54
N PRO A 25 0.03 -3.94 -18.26
CA PRO A 25 -0.57 -2.77 -18.90
C PRO A 25 -1.75 -3.06 -19.84
N SER A 26 -1.78 -4.25 -20.46
CA SER A 26 -2.89 -4.70 -21.32
C SER A 26 -4.17 -4.98 -20.55
N LEU A 27 -4.08 -5.36 -19.27
CA LEU A 27 -5.22 -5.60 -18.37
C LEU A 27 -5.53 -4.36 -17.51
N GLY A 28 -4.55 -3.47 -17.33
CA GLY A 28 -4.64 -2.30 -16.46
C GLY A 28 -4.42 -2.64 -14.98
N SER A 29 -4.61 -1.65 -14.11
CA SER A 29 -4.67 -1.82 -12.65
C SER A 29 -6.06 -1.43 -12.16
N VAL A 30 -6.54 -2.09 -11.11
CA VAL A 30 -7.80 -1.74 -10.47
C VAL A 30 -7.47 -0.93 -9.22
N ASN A 31 -7.66 0.38 -9.32
CA ASN A 31 -7.58 1.29 -8.20
C ASN A 31 -8.98 1.85 -7.95
N ALA A 32 -9.69 1.30 -6.98
CA ALA A 32 -11.02 1.76 -6.63
C ALA A 32 -11.11 1.91 -5.12
N GLY A 33 -11.67 3.02 -4.67
CA GLY A 33 -11.89 3.30 -3.25
C GLY A 33 -13.27 3.90 -3.07
N ILE A 34 -14.01 3.37 -2.12
CA ILE A 34 -15.27 3.94 -1.64
C ILE A 34 -15.01 4.39 -0.22
N LYS A 35 -15.03 5.70 -0.02
CA LYS A 35 -15.12 6.30 1.32
C LYS A 35 -16.54 6.79 1.50
N VAL A 36 -17.33 6.08 2.29
CA VAL A 36 -18.59 6.64 2.79
C VAL A 36 -18.22 7.57 3.93
N ASN A 37 -18.31 8.88 3.68
CA ASN A 37 -17.85 9.93 4.59
C ASN A 37 -18.29 9.69 6.04
N SER A 38 -17.45 10.16 6.97
CA SER A 38 -17.67 10.30 8.42
C SER A 38 -18.87 11.20 8.80
N ASN A 39 -19.60 11.72 7.82
CA ASN A 39 -20.85 12.46 7.95
C ASN A 39 -22.03 11.61 7.44
N THR A 40 -22.06 10.32 7.74
CA THR A 40 -23.37 9.68 7.85
C THR A 40 -24.16 10.52 8.85
N ASP A 41 -25.42 10.84 8.51
CA ASP A 41 -26.34 11.36 9.51
C ASP A 41 -26.22 10.46 10.74
N PRO A 42 -25.94 11.02 11.92
CA PRO A 42 -25.72 10.22 13.09
C PRO A 42 -26.93 9.28 13.26
N PHE A 43 -26.68 7.98 13.45
CA PHE A 43 -27.72 6.96 13.66
C PHE A 43 -28.77 7.42 14.65
N PHE A 44 -28.33 8.17 15.66
CA PHE A 44 -29.15 9.08 16.43
C PHE A 44 -28.31 10.30 16.81
N ASP A 45 -28.93 11.47 16.78
CA ASP A 45 -28.48 12.69 17.44
C ASP A 45 -29.63 13.16 18.32
N THR A 46 -29.46 13.00 19.63
CA THR A 46 -30.50 13.31 20.60
C THR A 46 -29.99 14.31 21.62
N ASN A 47 -30.86 15.26 21.92
CA ASN A 47 -30.65 16.25 22.96
C ASN A 47 -31.75 16.09 24.00
N LEU A 48 -31.39 15.56 25.16
CA LEU A 48 -32.29 15.49 26.31
C LEU A 48 -32.09 16.73 27.16
N ASN A 49 -33.11 17.59 27.23
CA ASN A 49 -33.12 18.73 28.14
C ASN A 49 -33.74 18.31 29.48
N LEU A 50 -32.95 18.29 30.55
CA LEU A 50 -33.37 18.05 31.92
C LEU A 50 -33.12 19.32 32.74
N LEU A 51 -34.15 20.15 32.90
CA LEU A 51 -34.10 21.41 33.65
C LEU A 51 -32.96 22.34 33.16
N ILE A 52 -31.94 22.55 33.99
CA ILE A 52 -30.75 23.37 33.69
C ILE A 52 -29.64 22.58 32.99
N PHE A 53 -29.87 21.32 32.62
CA PHE A 53 -28.89 20.49 31.94
C PHE A 53 -29.41 20.08 30.56
N ARG A 54 -28.51 20.07 29.58
CA ARG A 54 -28.74 19.51 28.26
C ARG A 54 -27.71 18.41 28.04
N ILE A 55 -28.20 17.19 27.85
CA ILE A 55 -27.36 16.04 27.53
C ILE A 55 -27.49 15.80 26.03
N SER A 56 -26.39 15.91 25.31
CA SER A 56 -26.31 15.60 23.89
C SER A 56 -25.62 14.25 23.70
N ALA A 57 -26.21 13.37 22.90
CA ALA A 57 -25.61 12.11 22.52
C ALA A 57 -25.75 11.89 21.01
N SER A 58 -24.63 11.59 20.35
CA SER A 58 -24.59 11.35 18.90
C SER A 58 -23.80 10.08 18.59
N ALA A 59 -24.23 9.29 17.61
CA ALA A 59 -23.46 8.15 17.12
C ALA A 59 -23.38 8.15 15.59
N SER A 60 -22.20 7.94 15.00
CA SER A 60 -22.03 7.84 13.53
C SER A 60 -21.17 6.63 13.14
N ALA A 61 -21.27 6.18 11.88
CA ALA A 61 -20.37 5.17 11.32
C ALA A 61 -19.69 5.64 10.02
N GLU A 62 -18.48 5.15 9.81
CA GLU A 62 -17.70 5.33 8.59
C GLU A 62 -17.42 3.96 7.98
N ILE A 63 -17.54 3.83 6.66
CA ILE A 63 -17.09 2.63 5.93
C ILE A 63 -16.11 3.09 4.86
N VAL A 64 -14.89 2.54 4.90
CA VAL A 64 -13.86 2.74 3.89
C VAL A 64 -13.57 1.39 3.27
N ALA A 65 -13.82 1.21 1.98
CA ALA A 65 -13.41 0.03 1.23
C ALA A 65 -12.50 0.43 0.07
N GLY A 66 -11.51 -0.39 -0.28
CA GLY A 66 -10.67 -0.14 -1.43
C GLY A 66 -9.96 -1.37 -1.97
N ILE A 67 -9.59 -1.31 -3.24
CA ILE A 67 -8.74 -2.28 -3.94
C ILE A 67 -7.66 -1.51 -4.70
N CYS A 68 -6.42 -1.98 -4.64
CA CYS A 68 -5.30 -1.47 -5.42
C CYS A 68 -4.53 -2.64 -6.05
N GLY A 69 -4.13 -2.48 -7.31
CA GLY A 69 -3.34 -3.46 -8.06
C GLY A 69 -4.13 -4.29 -9.08
N PRO A 70 -3.48 -5.26 -9.77
CA PRO A 70 -2.06 -5.61 -9.69
C PRO A 70 -1.16 -4.48 -10.19
N ALA A 71 -0.27 -3.99 -9.33
CA ALA A 71 0.58 -2.83 -9.61
C ALA A 71 1.95 -2.98 -8.94
N TYR A 72 2.89 -2.10 -9.29
CA TYR A 72 4.10 -1.87 -8.51
C TYR A 72 4.35 -0.37 -8.36
N GLY A 73 4.67 0.07 -7.15
CA GLY A 73 5.18 1.40 -6.84
C GLY A 73 6.68 1.32 -6.61
N PHE A 74 7.40 2.36 -6.98
CA PHE A 74 8.83 2.44 -6.67
C PHE A 74 9.25 3.89 -6.44
N LYS A 75 10.33 4.06 -5.69
CA LYS A 75 11.02 5.34 -5.51
C LYS A 75 12.53 5.11 -5.40
N VAL A 76 13.30 6.11 -5.77
CA VAL A 76 14.76 6.15 -5.61
C VAL A 76 15.23 7.61 -5.63
N LEU A 77 16.18 7.95 -4.78
CA LEU A 77 16.92 9.21 -4.87
C LEU A 77 18.12 9.02 -5.80
N ALA A 78 18.24 9.87 -6.81
CA ALA A 78 19.33 9.84 -7.76
C ALA A 78 20.10 11.17 -7.77
N LYS A 79 21.42 11.09 -7.70
CA LYS A 79 22.34 12.24 -7.78
C LYS A 79 23.60 11.84 -8.55
N GLY A 80 24.32 12.80 -9.14
CA GLY A 80 25.57 12.49 -9.81
C GLY A 80 25.93 13.48 -10.90
N GLU A 81 26.44 12.99 -12.01
CA GLU A 81 26.92 13.84 -13.10
C GLU A 81 26.76 13.20 -14.48
N ALA A 82 26.63 14.06 -15.48
CA ALA A 82 26.78 13.71 -16.88
C ALA A 82 27.96 14.49 -17.46
N GLU A 83 28.88 13.79 -18.13
CA GLU A 83 30.03 14.40 -18.78
C GLU A 83 30.24 13.80 -20.16
N GLY A 84 30.15 14.64 -21.19
CA GLY A 84 30.18 14.23 -22.59
C GLY A 84 29.13 13.16 -22.87
N SER A 85 29.62 11.99 -23.30
CA SER A 85 28.78 10.85 -23.63
C SER A 85 28.41 9.96 -22.45
N ASN A 86 28.89 10.27 -21.24
CA ASN A 86 28.81 9.36 -20.09
C ASN A 86 27.89 9.92 -18.99
N LEU A 87 27.22 9.01 -18.29
CA LEU A 87 26.38 9.28 -17.13
C LEU A 87 26.84 8.43 -15.96
N ALA A 88 26.92 9.02 -14.78
CA ALA A 88 27.11 8.32 -13.52
C ALA A 88 26.13 8.88 -12.48
N LEU A 89 25.21 8.02 -11.99
CA LEU A 89 24.23 8.37 -10.97
C LEU A 89 24.35 7.46 -9.76
N GLU A 90 24.65 8.01 -8.60
CA GLU A 90 24.49 7.34 -7.33
C GLU A 90 23.00 7.21 -7.01
N LEU A 91 22.59 6.01 -6.60
CA LEU A 91 21.21 5.70 -6.22
C LEU A 91 21.15 5.44 -4.72
N GLU A 92 20.24 6.13 -4.04
CA GLU A 92 20.01 6.04 -2.60
C GLU A 92 18.52 5.82 -2.31
N ASP A 93 18.22 5.24 -1.15
CA ASP A 93 16.85 5.01 -0.66
C ASP A 93 15.90 4.38 -1.69
N ASP A 94 16.41 3.40 -2.45
CA ASP A 94 15.62 2.67 -3.42
C ASP A 94 14.66 1.70 -2.73
N GLU A 95 13.37 1.86 -3.02
CA GLU A 95 12.27 1.03 -2.48
C GLU A 95 11.30 0.69 -3.60
N MET A 96 10.75 -0.53 -3.54
CA MET A 96 9.73 -1.01 -4.44
C MET A 96 8.70 -1.82 -3.66
N GLU A 97 7.42 -1.54 -3.92
CA GLU A 97 6.28 -2.29 -3.41
C GLU A 97 5.53 -2.87 -4.61
N ALA A 98 5.24 -4.16 -4.60
CA ALA A 98 4.55 -4.83 -5.69
C ALA A 98 3.43 -5.71 -5.13
N GLY A 99 2.33 -5.84 -5.87
CA GLY A 99 1.26 -6.75 -5.51
C GLY A 99 -0.14 -6.24 -5.82
N MET A 100 -1.07 -6.74 -5.03
CA MET A 100 -2.44 -6.27 -4.98
C MET A 100 -2.99 -6.41 -3.56
N PHE A 101 -3.89 -5.51 -3.18
CA PHE A 101 -4.58 -5.62 -1.92
C PHE A 101 -5.99 -5.08 -1.98
N PHE A 102 -6.81 -5.51 -1.04
CA PHE A 102 -8.11 -4.93 -0.75
C PHE A 102 -8.20 -4.63 0.74
N GLY A 103 -8.88 -3.56 1.11
CA GLY A 103 -9.09 -3.17 2.49
C GLY A 103 -10.53 -2.78 2.73
N LEU A 104 -11.03 -3.02 3.93
CA LEU A 104 -12.33 -2.56 4.41
C LEU A 104 -12.18 -2.21 5.89
N LYS A 105 -12.44 -0.94 6.22
CA LYS A 105 -12.48 -0.38 7.57
C LYS A 105 -13.91 0.04 7.88
N VAL A 106 -14.37 -0.25 9.10
CA VAL A 106 -15.59 0.34 9.65
C VAL A 106 -15.27 1.13 10.92
N GLY A 107 -15.61 2.41 10.95
CA GLY A 107 -15.50 3.27 12.11
C GLY A 107 -16.86 3.45 12.77
N ALA A 108 -16.90 3.58 14.09
CA ALA A 108 -18.04 4.10 14.82
C ALA A 108 -17.55 5.23 15.75
N SER A 109 -18.31 6.31 15.87
CA SER A 109 -17.98 7.38 16.82
C SER A 109 -19.19 7.66 17.71
N ILE A 110 -18.95 7.85 19.01
CA ILE A 110 -19.96 8.19 20.01
C ILE A 110 -19.55 9.52 20.65
N GLY A 111 -20.36 10.55 20.48
CA GLY A 111 -20.23 11.84 21.16
C GLY A 111 -21.16 11.91 22.36
N LEU A 112 -20.64 12.31 23.51
CA LEU A 112 -21.42 12.61 24.71
C LEU A 112 -21.06 14.02 25.21
N GLY A 113 -22.08 14.84 25.38
CA GLY A 113 -21.94 16.21 25.89
C GLY A 113 -22.93 16.47 27.00
N VAL A 114 -22.50 17.17 28.03
CA VAL A 114 -23.37 17.72 29.08
C VAL A 114 -23.12 19.21 29.13
N GLN A 115 -24.16 19.97 28.83
CA GLN A 115 -24.16 21.42 28.91
C GLN A 115 -25.03 21.84 30.10
N ARG A 116 -24.66 22.93 30.76
CA ARG A 116 -25.48 23.57 31.79
C ARG A 116 -26.03 24.88 31.25
N LEU A 117 -27.27 25.18 31.58
CA LEU A 117 -27.90 26.47 31.36
C LEU A 117 -27.25 27.49 32.29
N SER A 118 -26.44 28.38 31.72
CA SER A 118 -26.00 29.61 32.38
C SER A 118 -27.11 30.65 32.25
N ILE A 119 -27.44 31.29 33.36
CA ILE A 119 -28.44 32.34 33.45
C ILE A 119 -27.70 33.56 33.95
N ASP A 120 -27.42 34.48 33.03
CA ASP A 120 -26.65 35.68 33.32
C ASP A 120 -27.59 36.88 33.25
N TRP A 121 -27.53 37.72 34.28
CA TRP A 121 -28.21 39.01 34.27
C TRP A 121 -27.35 40.04 33.55
N VAL A 122 -27.81 40.51 32.39
CA VAL A 122 -27.07 41.50 31.61
C VAL A 122 -27.62 42.88 31.96
N TRP A 123 -26.77 43.73 32.52
CA TRP A 123 -27.06 45.14 32.75
C TRP A 123 -26.77 45.95 31.49
N ASP A 124 -27.82 46.30 30.75
CA ASP A 124 -27.77 47.14 29.54
C ASP A 124 -28.89 48.20 29.57
N GLY A 125 -28.92 48.97 30.66
CA GLY A 125 -29.91 50.04 30.87
C GLY A 125 -31.36 49.55 30.83
N TRP A 126 -32.15 50.11 29.90
CA TRP A 126 -33.58 49.83 29.70
C TRP A 126 -33.85 48.51 28.97
N ASN A 127 -32.82 47.90 28.37
CA ASN A 127 -32.85 46.55 27.80
C ASN A 127 -32.24 45.50 28.73
N SER A 128 -32.00 45.84 30.00
CA SER A 128 -31.47 44.88 30.97
C SER A 128 -32.42 43.70 31.13
N GLY A 129 -31.86 42.49 31.15
CA GLY A 129 -32.67 41.29 31.19
C GLY A 129 -31.87 40.03 31.45
N ILE A 130 -32.60 38.92 31.51
CA ILE A 130 -32.04 37.59 31.69
C ILE A 130 -31.60 37.08 30.32
N ARG A 131 -30.31 36.75 30.18
CA ARG A 131 -29.79 36.03 29.02
C ARG A 131 -29.43 34.62 29.44
N THR A 132 -29.98 33.65 28.72
CA THR A 132 -29.66 32.24 28.94
C THR A 132 -28.72 31.75 27.85
N SER A 133 -27.66 31.04 28.24
CA SER A 133 -26.76 30.35 27.30
C SER A 133 -26.46 28.95 27.79
N TRP A 134 -26.18 28.02 26.88
CA TRP A 134 -25.71 26.68 27.26
C TRP A 134 -24.19 26.69 27.30
N VAL A 135 -23.62 26.30 28.44
CA VAL A 135 -22.18 26.23 28.67
C VAL A 135 -21.78 24.77 28.82
N ASP A 136 -20.81 24.31 28.04
CA ASP A 136 -20.28 22.95 28.12
C ASP A 136 -19.68 22.71 29.51
N LEU A 137 -20.24 21.75 30.27
CA LEU A 137 -19.60 21.24 31.48
C LEU A 137 -18.63 20.10 31.14
N PHE A 138 -19.01 19.29 30.17
CA PHE A 138 -18.26 18.13 29.73
C PHE A 138 -18.60 17.82 28.27
N LYS A 139 -17.58 17.57 27.45
CA LYS A 139 -17.72 17.09 26.09
C LYS A 139 -16.66 16.04 25.85
N THR A 140 -17.07 14.83 25.55
CA THR A 140 -16.18 13.73 25.18
C THR A 140 -16.65 13.07 23.90
N SER A 141 -15.70 12.54 23.14
CA SER A 141 -15.97 11.72 21.97
C SER A 141 -15.16 10.44 22.10
N LEU A 142 -15.84 9.31 22.07
CA LEU A 142 -15.22 8.00 22.00
C LEU A 142 -15.30 7.53 20.54
N GLY A 143 -14.15 7.44 19.86
CA GLY A 143 -14.04 6.76 18.58
C GLY A 143 -13.80 5.28 18.81
N ILE A 144 -14.70 4.41 18.36
CA ILE A 144 -14.49 2.97 18.29
C ILE A 144 -14.29 2.62 16.83
N GLU A 145 -13.06 2.35 16.43
CA GLU A 145 -12.79 1.82 15.10
C GLU A 145 -12.83 0.29 15.16
N ILE A 146 -13.82 -0.32 14.49
CA ILE A 146 -13.99 -1.78 14.44
C ILE A 146 -13.54 -2.23 13.06
N ASP A 147 -12.41 -2.92 13.01
CA ASP A 147 -11.98 -3.54 11.78
C ASP A 147 -12.83 -4.79 11.50
N ILE A 148 -13.91 -4.62 10.73
CA ILE A 148 -14.83 -5.72 10.42
C ILE A 148 -14.13 -6.79 9.59
N LEU A 149 -13.12 -6.47 8.79
CA LEU A 149 -12.35 -7.52 8.13
C LEU A 149 -11.56 -8.31 9.17
N GLU A 150 -10.83 -7.66 10.07
CA GLU A 150 -10.14 -8.37 11.15
C GLU A 150 -11.11 -9.24 11.96
N LEU A 151 -12.32 -8.76 12.25
CA LEU A 151 -13.32 -9.51 13.00
C LEU A 151 -13.96 -10.64 12.17
N VAL A 152 -14.18 -10.44 10.88
CA VAL A 152 -14.66 -11.46 9.94
C VAL A 152 -13.57 -12.50 9.65
N PHE A 153 -12.30 -12.12 9.61
CA PHE A 153 -11.17 -13.02 9.45
C PHE A 153 -10.84 -13.73 10.75
N GLU A 154 -10.95 -13.09 11.92
CA GLU A 154 -10.88 -13.79 13.21
C GLU A 154 -12.03 -14.79 13.33
N LEU A 155 -13.24 -14.42 12.87
CA LEU A 155 -14.39 -15.32 12.84
C LEU A 155 -14.21 -16.42 11.78
N ALA A 156 -13.70 -16.10 10.59
CA ALA A 156 -13.42 -17.08 9.55
C ALA A 156 -12.28 -18.00 9.97
N GLU A 157 -11.20 -17.50 10.58
CA GLU A 157 -10.14 -18.29 11.20
C GLU A 157 -10.67 -19.13 12.35
N PHE A 158 -11.62 -18.62 13.14
CA PHE A 158 -12.28 -19.39 14.19
C PHE A 158 -13.13 -20.54 13.60
N LEU A 159 -13.91 -20.25 12.56
CA LEU A 159 -14.74 -21.25 11.85
C LEU A 159 -13.89 -22.23 11.02
N LEU A 160 -12.77 -21.78 10.46
CA LEU A 160 -11.81 -22.59 9.71
C LEU A 160 -10.93 -23.43 10.65
N LYS A 161 -10.62 -22.95 11.86
CA LYS A 161 -10.03 -23.75 12.96
C LYS A 161 -10.97 -24.85 13.42
N GLU A 162 -12.29 -24.64 13.37
CA GLU A 162 -13.26 -25.72 13.60
C GLU A 162 -13.32 -26.73 12.44
N SER A 163 -12.89 -26.36 11.22
CA SER A 163 -12.86 -27.24 10.05
C SER A 163 -11.48 -27.79 9.67
N GLY A 164 -10.41 -27.43 10.41
CA GLY A 164 -9.04 -27.89 10.17
C GLY A 164 -8.30 -27.21 9.00
N GLU A 165 -8.77 -26.06 8.50
CA GLU A 165 -8.12 -25.32 7.41
C GLU A 165 -7.56 -23.98 7.92
N GLU A 166 -6.41 -23.54 7.41
CA GLU A 166 -5.80 -22.24 7.74
C GLU A 166 -6.13 -21.18 6.67
N SER A 167 -6.39 -19.94 7.12
CA SER A 167 -6.89 -18.83 6.30
C SER A 167 -6.00 -18.49 5.08
N LEU A 168 -6.66 -18.23 3.95
CA LEU A 168 -6.08 -17.97 2.62
C LEU A 168 -5.57 -16.53 2.42
N LEU A 169 -5.59 -15.64 3.42
CA LEU A 169 -5.26 -14.23 3.22
C LEU A 169 -4.42 -13.65 4.36
N LYS A 170 -3.31 -13.00 4.03
CA LYS A 170 -2.42 -12.33 5.00
C LYS A 170 -2.84 -10.88 5.21
N LYS A 171 -2.89 -10.46 6.48
CA LYS A 171 -3.02 -9.04 6.86
C LYS A 171 -1.74 -8.32 6.44
N VAL A 172 -1.90 -7.24 5.69
CA VAL A 172 -0.85 -6.28 5.32
C VAL A 172 -1.06 -5.06 6.21
N GLU A 173 -0.05 -4.72 7.01
CA GLU A 173 -0.09 -3.58 7.92
C GLU A 173 0.29 -2.28 7.18
N ASN A 174 -0.27 -1.15 7.60
CA ASN A 174 0.20 0.22 7.25
C ASN A 174 0.14 0.65 5.77
N VAL A 175 -0.66 0.01 4.92
CA VAL A 175 -0.78 0.39 3.51
C VAL A 175 -1.46 1.76 3.28
N SER A 176 -2.26 2.21 4.25
CA SER A 176 -2.82 3.56 4.28
C SER A 176 -3.20 3.93 5.71
N PRO A 177 -2.96 5.18 6.17
CA PRO A 177 -3.43 5.63 7.48
C PRO A 177 -4.97 5.60 7.62
N ALA A 178 -5.70 5.43 6.51
CA ALA A 178 -7.16 5.29 6.50
C ALA A 178 -7.67 3.84 6.59
N LEU A 179 -6.81 2.82 6.48
CA LEU A 179 -7.18 1.39 6.51
C LEU A 179 -6.36 0.67 7.59
N LYS A 180 -7.03 0.07 8.59
CA LYS A 180 -6.35 -0.61 9.71
C LYS A 180 -5.97 -2.07 9.39
N ALA A 181 -6.85 -2.82 8.74
CA ALA A 181 -6.55 -4.12 8.15
C ALA A 181 -6.77 -4.04 6.64
N THR A 182 -5.71 -4.43 5.94
CA THR A 182 -5.68 -4.59 4.50
C THR A 182 -5.28 -6.02 4.23
N TYR A 183 -5.93 -6.71 3.29
CA TYR A 183 -5.61 -8.09 2.94
C TYR A 183 -5.15 -8.11 1.50
N GLY A 184 -4.02 -8.75 1.25
CA GLY A 184 -3.42 -8.69 -0.06
C GLY A 184 -2.23 -9.60 -0.22
N ILE A 185 -1.79 -9.69 -1.47
CA ILE A 185 -0.54 -10.31 -1.85
C ILE A 185 0.39 -9.16 -2.17
N VAL A 186 1.17 -8.74 -1.18
CA VAL A 186 2.10 -7.62 -1.28
C VAL A 186 3.50 -8.13 -0.99
N GLY A 187 4.46 -7.65 -1.76
CA GLY A 187 5.88 -7.78 -1.46
C GLY A 187 6.51 -6.40 -1.45
N GLU A 188 7.58 -6.28 -0.68
CA GLU A 188 8.42 -5.09 -0.59
C GLU A 188 9.88 -5.50 -0.82
N GLY A 189 10.67 -4.59 -1.36
CA GLY A 189 12.10 -4.76 -1.56
C GLY A 189 12.80 -3.41 -1.70
N GLY A 190 14.10 -3.38 -1.47
CA GLY A 190 14.89 -2.16 -1.56
C GLY A 190 16.38 -2.42 -1.34
N GLY A 191 17.21 -1.45 -1.72
CA GLY A 191 18.66 -1.50 -1.61
C GLY A 191 19.37 -2.32 -2.70
N ASP A 192 18.63 -2.83 -3.69
CA ASP A 192 19.17 -3.67 -4.76
C ASP A 192 19.38 -2.90 -6.07
N LEU A 193 18.67 -1.78 -6.29
CA LEU A 193 18.83 -0.99 -7.52
C LEU A 193 20.24 -0.41 -7.62
N SER A 194 20.74 0.11 -6.50
CA SER A 194 22.10 0.68 -6.36
C SER A 194 23.22 -0.37 -6.45
N ARG A 195 22.91 -1.66 -6.31
CA ARG A 195 23.90 -2.76 -6.31
C ARG A 195 23.88 -3.56 -7.60
N GLN A 196 22.69 -3.86 -8.11
CA GLN A 196 22.45 -4.80 -9.20
C GLN A 196 21.88 -4.12 -10.44
N GLY A 197 21.40 -2.87 -10.33
CA GLY A 197 20.71 -2.17 -11.41
C GLY A 197 19.27 -2.64 -11.61
N SER A 198 18.77 -3.51 -10.73
CA SER A 198 17.40 -4.02 -10.72
C SER A 198 16.92 -4.29 -9.31
N ILE A 199 15.61 -4.15 -9.08
CA ILE A 199 14.93 -4.62 -7.87
C ILE A 199 13.94 -5.70 -8.29
N THR A 200 13.92 -6.81 -7.56
CA THR A 200 12.91 -7.86 -7.72
C THR A 200 12.10 -7.98 -6.44
N VAL A 201 10.80 -7.77 -6.56
CA VAL A 201 9.84 -8.00 -5.48
C VAL A 201 9.04 -9.25 -5.79
N ARG A 202 8.79 -10.09 -4.78
CA ARG A 202 8.04 -11.35 -4.92
C ARG A 202 6.78 -11.37 -4.04
N PRO A 203 5.70 -10.70 -4.45
CA PRO A 203 4.41 -10.80 -3.80
C PRO A 203 3.95 -12.25 -3.87
N LYS A 204 3.74 -12.87 -2.71
CA LYS A 204 3.45 -14.30 -2.62
C LYS A 204 2.21 -14.62 -1.81
N PHE A 205 1.46 -15.58 -2.30
CA PHE A 205 0.38 -16.25 -1.61
C PHE A 205 0.80 -17.70 -1.36
N ALA A 206 0.63 -18.19 -0.13
CA ALA A 206 0.91 -19.58 0.22
C ALA A 206 -0.23 -20.10 1.08
N LEU A 207 -0.72 -21.29 0.73
CA LEU A 207 -1.69 -22.07 1.49
C LEU A 207 -0.93 -23.10 2.34
N PRO A 208 -0.83 -22.87 3.66
CA PRO A 208 -0.28 -23.86 4.58
C PRO A 208 -1.27 -25.02 4.76
N ILE A 209 -0.77 -26.25 4.73
CA ILE A 209 -1.52 -27.45 5.09
C ILE A 209 -0.98 -27.94 6.42
N ASN A 210 -1.70 -27.67 7.50
CA ASN A 210 -1.26 -28.04 8.84
C ASN A 210 -1.42 -29.55 9.09
N LEU A 211 -0.32 -30.24 9.36
CA LEU A 211 -0.32 -31.68 9.61
C LEU A 211 -0.28 -32.04 11.11
N VAL A 212 -0.28 -31.04 11.99
CA VAL A 212 -0.15 -31.25 13.44
C VAL A 212 -1.26 -32.14 14.00
N GLU A 213 -2.50 -31.96 13.52
CA GLU A 213 -3.64 -32.75 14.01
C GLU A 213 -3.64 -34.19 13.49
N LEU A 214 -2.96 -34.45 12.38
CA LEU A 214 -2.86 -35.77 11.78
C LEU A 214 -1.83 -36.67 12.49
N ASN A 215 -0.91 -36.08 13.26
CA ASN A 215 0.07 -36.82 14.05
C ASN A 215 -0.29 -36.77 15.55
N PRO A 216 -0.59 -37.92 16.20
CA PRO A 216 -1.02 -37.94 17.60
C PRO A 216 -0.06 -37.27 18.58
N THR A 217 1.26 -37.37 18.33
CA THR A 217 2.28 -36.76 19.17
C THR A 217 2.27 -35.23 19.04
N LEU A 218 2.15 -34.72 17.81
CA LEU A 218 2.07 -33.29 17.55
C LEU A 218 0.74 -32.70 18.02
N ALA A 219 -0.37 -33.43 17.87
CA ALA A 219 -1.67 -33.03 18.39
C ALA A 219 -1.65 -32.92 19.93
N ALA A 220 -1.01 -33.86 20.62
CA ALA A 220 -0.84 -33.80 22.07
C ALA A 220 0.04 -32.62 22.51
N LEU A 221 1.10 -32.34 21.77
CA LEU A 221 1.94 -31.15 21.97
C LEU A 221 1.13 -29.87 21.75
N ASN A 222 0.37 -29.78 20.67
CA ASN A 222 -0.47 -28.62 20.35
C ASN A 222 -1.51 -28.37 21.44
N LYS A 223 -2.18 -29.42 21.91
CA LYS A 223 -3.13 -29.33 23.02
C LYS A 223 -2.47 -28.83 24.31
N SER A 224 -1.25 -29.28 24.59
CA SER A 224 -0.48 -28.85 25.77
C SER A 224 -0.07 -27.37 25.67
N LEU A 225 0.34 -26.93 24.49
CA LEU A 225 0.63 -25.52 24.21
C LEU A 225 -0.64 -24.66 24.24
N GLY A 226 -1.78 -25.19 23.79
CA GLY A 226 -3.08 -24.53 23.83
C GLY A 226 -3.52 -24.14 25.24
N ILE A 227 -3.22 -24.97 26.25
CA ILE A 227 -3.47 -24.64 27.67
C ILE A 227 -2.68 -23.40 28.10
N LEU A 228 -1.49 -23.18 27.52
CA LEU A 228 -0.64 -22.03 27.75
C LEU A 228 -0.95 -20.87 26.78
N GLY A 229 -2.11 -20.86 26.12
CA GLY A 229 -2.47 -19.84 25.13
C GLY A 229 -1.55 -19.84 23.91
N GLY A 230 -0.87 -20.95 23.63
CA GLY A 230 0.02 -21.15 22.49
C GLY A 230 -0.54 -22.12 21.46
N GLY A 231 0.33 -22.57 20.55
CA GLY A 231 -0.01 -23.55 19.53
C GLY A 231 1.19 -23.92 18.68
N VAL A 232 1.10 -25.04 17.98
CA VAL A 232 2.07 -25.48 16.98
C VAL A 232 1.37 -25.75 15.66
N ALA A 233 1.98 -25.33 14.56
CA ALA A 233 1.57 -25.63 13.20
C ALA A 233 2.82 -26.04 12.41
N LEU A 234 2.73 -27.08 11.61
CA LEU A 234 3.79 -27.47 10.69
C LEU A 234 3.23 -28.34 9.58
N GLY A 235 3.80 -28.23 8.39
CA GLY A 235 3.36 -29.01 7.25
C GLY A 235 3.82 -28.45 5.91
N PRO A 236 3.42 -29.08 4.80
CA PRO A 236 3.69 -28.55 3.49
C PRO A 236 2.87 -27.27 3.27
N GLN A 237 3.36 -26.43 2.37
CA GLN A 237 2.63 -25.28 1.86
C GLN A 237 2.76 -25.26 0.34
N ILE A 238 1.68 -24.86 -0.32
CA ILE A 238 1.64 -24.68 -1.77
C ILE A 238 1.26 -23.23 -2.02
N GLY A 239 1.98 -22.56 -2.91
CA GLY A 239 1.81 -21.14 -3.14
C GLY A 239 1.95 -20.73 -4.58
N VAL A 240 1.54 -19.49 -4.84
CA VAL A 240 1.70 -18.79 -6.10
C VAL A 240 2.39 -17.47 -5.79
N SER A 241 3.42 -17.14 -6.56
CA SER A 241 4.16 -15.88 -6.45
C SER A 241 4.11 -15.14 -7.79
N PHE A 242 4.05 -13.81 -7.72
CA PHE A 242 3.98 -12.93 -8.89
C PHE A 242 5.22 -12.05 -8.93
N PRO A 243 6.43 -12.60 -9.14
CA PRO A 243 7.66 -11.82 -9.10
C PRO A 243 7.58 -10.67 -10.10
N VAL A 244 8.01 -9.48 -9.69
CA VAL A 244 8.17 -8.33 -10.58
C VAL A 244 9.58 -7.83 -10.45
N THR A 245 10.31 -7.89 -11.56
CA THR A 245 11.65 -7.32 -11.66
C THR A 245 11.56 -5.99 -12.39
N ALA A 246 12.00 -4.91 -11.75
CA ALA A 246 12.10 -3.59 -12.35
C ALA A 246 13.59 -3.21 -12.52
N ARG A 247 13.93 -2.64 -13.68
CA ARG A 247 15.28 -2.17 -14.01
C ARG A 247 15.21 -0.82 -14.70
N VAL A 248 16.15 0.07 -14.38
CA VAL A 248 16.35 1.30 -15.17
C VAL A 248 17.03 0.92 -16.49
N SER A 249 16.34 1.11 -17.62
CA SER A 249 16.90 0.85 -18.96
C SER A 249 17.56 2.09 -19.55
N LYS A 250 17.03 3.27 -19.22
CA LYS A 250 17.46 4.54 -19.78
C LYS A 250 17.23 5.67 -18.78
N VAL A 251 18.13 6.65 -18.80
CA VAL A 251 17.97 7.92 -18.12
C VAL A 251 17.88 9.02 -19.16
N ARG A 252 16.87 9.87 -19.05
CA ARG A 252 16.67 11.04 -19.91
C ARG A 252 16.93 12.30 -19.11
N LEU A 253 17.81 13.14 -19.62
CA LEU A 253 18.04 14.49 -19.13
C LEU A 253 17.44 15.50 -20.11
N GLU A 254 16.73 16.50 -19.60
CA GLU A 254 16.04 17.49 -20.42
C GLU A 254 16.35 18.91 -19.93
N SER A 255 16.53 19.82 -20.87
CA SER A 255 16.56 21.27 -20.67
C SER A 255 15.79 21.93 -21.82
N GLU A 256 15.45 23.22 -21.73
CA GLU A 256 14.54 23.91 -22.66
C GLU A 256 14.74 23.54 -24.15
N GLY A 257 13.87 22.68 -24.69
CA GLY A 257 13.88 22.25 -26.10
C GLY A 257 14.94 21.21 -26.48
N HIS A 258 15.77 20.74 -25.54
CA HIS A 258 16.81 19.74 -25.75
C HIS A 258 16.68 18.57 -24.78
N GLN A 259 16.81 17.35 -25.29
CA GLN A 259 16.76 16.13 -24.48
C GLN A 259 17.80 15.13 -24.94
N THR A 260 18.38 14.41 -23.98
CA THR A 260 19.38 13.38 -24.27
C THR A 260 19.07 12.12 -23.47
N ASP A 261 19.02 11.01 -24.20
CA ASP A 261 18.80 9.68 -23.67
C ASP A 261 20.14 8.98 -23.44
N TYR A 262 20.40 8.59 -22.20
CA TYR A 262 21.53 7.74 -21.80
C TYR A 262 21.03 6.32 -21.62
N SER A 263 21.59 5.38 -22.37
CA SER A 263 21.30 3.95 -22.23
C SER A 263 22.09 3.41 -21.05
N VAL A 264 21.41 2.77 -20.10
CA VAL A 264 22.04 2.26 -18.88
C VAL A 264 22.81 0.97 -19.19
N SER A 265 24.11 0.99 -18.92
CA SER A 265 24.99 -0.15 -19.12
C SER A 265 25.06 -1.06 -17.88
N GLY A 266 24.83 -0.53 -16.69
CA GLY A 266 24.74 -1.30 -15.45
C GLY A 266 25.05 -0.46 -14.22
N VAL A 267 25.54 -1.12 -13.17
CA VAL A 267 26.03 -0.48 -11.94
C VAL A 267 27.54 -0.71 -11.83
N THR A 268 28.29 0.36 -11.58
CA THR A 268 29.75 0.31 -11.34
C THR A 268 30.06 1.14 -10.10
N ASN A 269 30.73 0.53 -9.12
CA ASN A 269 31.09 1.19 -7.85
C ASN A 269 29.88 1.83 -7.12
N GLY A 270 28.70 1.22 -7.20
CA GLY A 270 27.47 1.75 -6.57
C GLY A 270 26.76 2.86 -7.35
N ALA A 271 27.29 3.27 -8.50
CA ALA A 271 26.65 4.22 -9.40
C ALA A 271 26.06 3.51 -10.63
N LEU A 272 24.84 3.89 -10.99
CA LEU A 272 24.22 3.58 -12.27
C LEU A 272 25.00 4.30 -13.37
N THR A 273 25.57 3.54 -14.29
CA THR A 273 26.34 4.08 -15.42
C THR A 273 25.57 3.93 -16.72
N GLY A 274 25.76 4.90 -17.61
CA GLY A 274 25.14 4.89 -18.92
C GLY A 274 25.93 5.70 -19.94
N SER A 275 25.56 5.53 -21.20
CA SER A 275 26.16 6.28 -22.30
C SER A 275 25.14 6.77 -23.31
N THR A 276 25.49 7.84 -24.02
CA THR A 276 24.67 8.41 -25.09
C THR A 276 25.50 8.63 -26.36
N THR A 277 24.81 8.61 -27.50
CA THR A 277 25.34 9.10 -28.78
C THR A 277 24.84 10.50 -29.12
N GLY A 278 23.97 11.07 -28.27
CA GLY A 278 23.45 12.43 -28.41
C GLY A 278 24.40 13.49 -27.85
N GLU A 279 24.05 14.75 -28.06
CA GLU A 279 24.77 15.90 -27.48
C GLU A 279 24.46 16.01 -25.99
N GLU A 280 25.47 16.33 -25.16
CA GLU A 280 25.30 16.55 -23.72
C GLU A 280 24.28 17.66 -23.45
N VAL A 281 23.47 17.50 -22.39
CA VAL A 281 22.65 18.60 -21.86
C VAL A 281 23.46 19.25 -20.73
N GLU A 282 24.07 20.42 -20.98
CA GLU A 282 24.99 21.05 -20.01
C GLU A 282 24.30 21.51 -18.71
N ALA A 283 23.03 21.90 -18.79
CA ALA A 283 22.25 22.39 -17.64
C ALA A 283 20.85 21.74 -17.64
N PRO A 284 20.75 20.45 -17.30
CA PRO A 284 19.47 19.75 -17.29
C PRO A 284 18.60 20.29 -16.15
N THR A 285 17.31 20.43 -16.42
CA THR A 285 16.29 20.87 -15.45
C THR A 285 15.37 19.73 -15.04
N ARG A 286 15.30 18.66 -15.83
CA ARG A 286 14.47 17.49 -15.56
C ARG A 286 15.26 16.20 -15.79
N MET A 287 15.01 15.21 -14.94
CA MET A 287 15.54 13.86 -15.07
C MET A 287 14.38 12.86 -15.07
N SER A 288 14.41 11.92 -16.02
CA SER A 288 13.41 10.85 -16.11
C SER A 288 14.08 9.49 -16.27
N PHE A 289 13.56 8.47 -15.59
CA PHE A 289 13.97 7.08 -15.75
C PHE A 289 12.95 6.34 -16.61
N GLU A 290 13.44 5.65 -17.62
CA GLU A 290 12.70 4.59 -18.26
C GLU A 290 12.94 3.31 -17.46
N ILE A 291 11.87 2.76 -16.90
CA ILE A 291 11.86 1.54 -16.12
C ILE A 291 11.30 0.44 -16.99
N THR A 292 12.09 -0.59 -17.23
CA THR A 292 11.63 -1.86 -17.77
C THR A 292 11.21 -2.75 -16.62
N HIS A 293 9.95 -3.20 -16.62
CA HIS A 293 9.46 -4.19 -15.66
C HIS A 293 9.03 -5.49 -16.34
N THR A 294 9.31 -6.60 -15.69
CA THR A 294 9.01 -7.95 -16.16
C THR A 294 8.26 -8.69 -15.05
N PRO A 295 6.92 -8.78 -15.14
CA PRO A 295 6.16 -9.64 -14.25
C PRO A 295 6.33 -11.11 -14.65
N GLY A 296 6.46 -11.97 -13.66
CA GLY A 296 6.48 -13.41 -13.80
C GLY A 296 5.35 -14.07 -13.02
N LEU A 297 5.36 -15.40 -13.05
CA LEU A 297 4.46 -16.26 -12.30
C LEU A 297 5.25 -17.48 -11.85
N ASP A 298 5.27 -17.71 -10.55
CA ASP A 298 5.92 -18.87 -9.95
C ASP A 298 4.90 -19.71 -9.18
N ILE A 299 5.07 -21.02 -9.22
CA ILE A 299 4.37 -21.95 -8.34
C ILE A 299 5.37 -22.44 -7.32
N THR A 300 5.10 -22.18 -6.04
CA THR A 300 5.99 -22.55 -4.95
C THR A 300 5.43 -23.75 -4.20
N CYS A 301 6.30 -24.67 -3.80
CA CYS A 301 5.98 -25.67 -2.80
C CYS A 301 7.03 -25.61 -1.71
N GLY A 302 6.61 -25.77 -0.47
CA GLY A 302 7.49 -25.60 0.67
C GLY A 302 7.03 -26.36 1.88
N PHE A 303 7.73 -26.12 2.97
CA PHE A 303 7.39 -26.60 4.29
C PHE A 303 7.44 -25.42 5.27
N PHE A 304 6.41 -25.28 6.09
CA PHE A 304 6.34 -24.25 7.10
C PHE A 304 6.33 -24.86 8.50
N TYR A 305 6.73 -24.05 9.48
CA TYR A 305 6.54 -24.35 10.89
C TYR A 305 6.25 -23.05 11.65
N SER A 306 5.45 -23.17 12.70
CA SER A 306 5.13 -22.09 13.63
C SER A 306 4.92 -22.68 15.02
N VAL A 307 5.53 -22.06 16.02
CA VAL A 307 5.34 -22.39 17.44
C VAL A 307 5.05 -21.09 18.16
N SER A 308 4.00 -21.08 18.97
CA SER A 308 3.62 -19.95 19.80
C SER A 308 3.36 -20.37 21.23
N ILE A 309 3.66 -19.47 22.18
CA ILE A 309 3.44 -19.63 23.61
C ILE A 309 2.86 -18.32 24.15
N LEU A 310 1.76 -18.41 24.91
CA LEU A 310 1.08 -17.28 25.56
C LEU A 310 0.61 -16.16 24.60
N LYS A 311 0.51 -16.43 23.29
CA LYS A 311 0.31 -15.45 22.20
C LYS A 311 1.33 -14.31 22.13
N LEU A 312 2.27 -14.21 23.06
CA LEU A 312 3.29 -13.16 23.16
C LEU A 312 4.60 -13.56 22.48
N PHE A 313 4.90 -14.86 22.47
CA PHE A 313 6.10 -15.40 21.85
C PHE A 313 5.68 -16.30 20.70
N SER A 314 5.93 -15.87 19.47
CA SER A 314 5.73 -16.67 18.27
C SER A 314 7.02 -16.73 17.49
N VAL A 315 7.42 -17.93 17.09
CA VAL A 315 8.55 -18.19 16.20
C VAL A 315 8.04 -19.09 15.09
N GLY A 316 8.25 -18.68 13.86
CA GLY A 316 7.89 -19.46 12.69
C GLY A 316 8.84 -19.20 11.54
N GLY A 317 8.81 -20.10 10.58
CA GLY A 317 9.61 -20.01 9.37
C GLY A 317 9.04 -20.88 8.27
N SER A 318 9.51 -20.64 7.06
CA SER A 318 9.12 -21.39 5.88
C SER A 318 10.34 -21.63 4.99
N ILE A 319 10.45 -22.85 4.45
CA ILE A 319 11.39 -23.20 3.40
C ILE A 319 10.57 -23.41 2.13
N GLU A 320 10.93 -22.73 1.05
CA GLU A 320 10.18 -22.75 -0.21
C GLU A 320 11.11 -23.13 -1.36
N VAL A 321 10.58 -23.91 -2.29
CA VAL A 321 11.21 -24.24 -3.57
C VAL A 321 10.26 -23.76 -4.67
N ASP A 322 10.82 -23.02 -5.62
CA ASP A 322 10.14 -22.70 -6.87
C ASP A 322 10.07 -23.96 -7.73
N LEU A 323 8.85 -24.48 -7.90
CA LEU A 323 8.62 -25.70 -8.66
C LEU A 323 8.89 -25.51 -10.14
N LEU A 324 8.55 -24.34 -10.72
CA LEU A 324 8.76 -24.11 -12.14
C LEU A 324 10.25 -24.11 -12.46
N ASN A 325 11.05 -23.45 -11.62
CA ASN A 325 12.49 -23.47 -11.75
C ASN A 325 13.07 -24.87 -11.48
N ALA A 326 12.58 -25.58 -10.45
CA ALA A 326 13.02 -26.95 -10.15
C ALA A 326 12.71 -27.96 -11.28
N PHE A 327 11.61 -27.75 -12.02
CA PHE A 327 11.27 -28.55 -13.20
C PHE A 327 11.93 -28.05 -14.50
N GLY A 328 12.79 -27.03 -14.43
CA GLY A 328 13.54 -26.51 -15.58
C GLY A 328 12.74 -25.60 -16.51
N PHE A 329 11.54 -25.17 -16.12
CA PHE A 329 10.77 -24.17 -16.88
C PHE A 329 11.32 -22.75 -16.66
N GLY A 330 12.02 -22.52 -15.55
CA GLY A 330 12.47 -21.19 -15.12
C GLY A 330 11.29 -20.27 -14.76
N ASP A 331 11.60 -19.01 -14.45
CA ASP A 331 10.57 -17.98 -14.31
C ASP A 331 9.81 -17.87 -15.64
N LEU A 332 8.47 -17.87 -15.62
CA LEU A 332 7.67 -17.65 -16.83
C LEU A 332 7.44 -16.14 -17.02
N PRO A 333 8.25 -15.42 -17.83
CA PRO A 333 8.04 -14.00 -18.03
C PRO A 333 6.75 -13.80 -18.84
N VAL A 334 5.85 -12.97 -18.32
CA VAL A 334 4.60 -12.60 -19.02
C VAL A 334 4.86 -11.50 -20.07
N GLY A 335 6.12 -11.07 -20.20
CA GLY A 335 6.61 -10.04 -21.11
C GLY A 335 7.40 -8.97 -20.37
N SER A 336 8.05 -8.08 -21.11
CA SER A 336 8.69 -6.89 -20.56
C SER A 336 7.95 -5.65 -21.03
N PHE A 337 7.72 -4.73 -20.11
CA PHE A 337 6.99 -3.49 -20.34
C PHE A 337 7.86 -2.31 -19.91
N THR A 338 7.67 -1.16 -20.54
CA THR A 338 8.43 0.05 -20.21
C THR A 338 7.50 1.15 -19.74
N ASN A 339 7.93 1.85 -18.70
CA ASN A 339 7.28 3.05 -18.21
C ASN A 339 8.31 4.15 -18.03
N MET A 340 7.87 5.40 -18.15
CA MET A 340 8.73 6.56 -17.90
C MET A 340 8.20 7.30 -16.69
N VAL A 341 9.07 7.54 -15.72
CA VAL A 341 8.80 8.41 -14.57
C VAL A 341 9.90 9.45 -14.49
N GLY A 342 9.61 10.63 -13.97
CA GLY A 342 10.62 11.67 -13.90
C GLY A 342 10.21 12.83 -13.04
N ASN A 343 11.20 13.60 -12.64
CA ASN A 343 11.04 14.74 -11.75
C ASN A 343 11.95 15.89 -12.16
N THR A 344 11.67 17.07 -11.62
CA THR A 344 12.55 18.25 -11.75
C THR A 344 13.82 17.99 -10.95
N ILE A 345 14.98 18.27 -11.52
CA ILE A 345 16.27 18.05 -10.83
C ILE A 345 16.33 18.91 -9.56
N GLY A 346 16.72 18.30 -8.44
CA GLY A 346 16.75 18.92 -7.13
C GLY A 346 15.44 18.81 -6.32
N GLN A 347 14.40 18.17 -6.87
CA GLN A 347 13.15 17.93 -6.12
C GLN A 347 13.17 16.56 -5.43
N GLU A 348 12.92 16.56 -4.13
CA GLU A 348 12.80 15.36 -3.29
C GLU A 348 11.34 14.98 -3.00
N ARG A 349 10.41 15.51 -3.80
CA ARG A 349 8.97 15.19 -3.74
C ARG A 349 8.42 15.05 -5.15
N ILE A 350 7.50 14.12 -5.34
CA ILE A 350 6.81 13.89 -6.60
C ILE A 350 5.50 14.67 -6.58
N GLY A 351 5.42 15.69 -7.45
CA GLY A 351 4.22 16.53 -7.58
C GLY A 351 2.95 15.72 -7.88
N ARG A 352 1.81 16.15 -7.34
CA ARG A 352 0.49 15.54 -7.65
C ARG A 352 0.26 15.58 -9.17
N GLY A 353 0.18 14.41 -9.79
CA GLY A 353 -0.03 14.27 -11.25
C GLY A 353 1.23 14.04 -12.08
N ALA A 354 2.42 13.94 -11.46
CA ALA A 354 3.67 13.58 -12.14
C ALA A 354 3.95 12.06 -12.19
N GLY A 355 3.09 11.25 -11.56
CA GLY A 355 3.16 9.78 -11.62
C GLY A 355 2.96 9.27 -13.05
N GLY A 356 3.88 8.41 -13.50
CA GLY A 356 4.14 8.07 -14.90
C GLY A 356 2.93 7.80 -15.80
N VAL A 357 3.07 8.19 -17.07
CA VAL A 357 2.13 7.84 -18.14
C VAL A 357 2.59 6.51 -18.74
N ALA A 358 1.82 5.45 -18.56
CA ALA A 358 2.04 4.20 -19.29
C ALA A 358 1.83 4.45 -20.78
N LYS A 359 2.91 4.41 -21.57
CA LYS A 359 2.80 4.38 -23.04
C LYS A 359 2.52 2.94 -23.47
N ALA A 360 1.26 2.56 -23.56
CA ALA A 360 0.88 1.36 -24.29
C ALA A 360 1.25 1.55 -25.77
N GLN A 361 1.99 0.62 -26.37
CA GLN A 361 2.12 0.54 -27.82
C GLN A 361 0.71 0.45 -28.42
N GLU A 362 0.34 1.44 -29.23
CA GLU A 362 -1.02 1.63 -29.74
C GLU A 362 -1.59 0.35 -30.38
N LYS A 363 -2.63 -0.21 -29.76
CA LYS A 363 -3.78 -0.82 -30.43
C LYS A 363 -4.98 -0.85 -29.49
N GLY A 364 -5.77 0.23 -29.55
CA GLY A 364 -7.19 0.30 -29.24
C GLY A 364 -7.68 -0.34 -27.94
N LEU A 365 -7.72 0.44 -26.85
CA LEU A 365 -8.64 0.19 -25.74
C LEU A 365 -9.48 1.45 -25.49
N ARG A 366 -10.80 1.28 -25.58
CA ARG A 366 -11.79 2.32 -25.29
C ARG A 366 -11.82 2.54 -23.78
N GLN A 367 -11.55 3.76 -23.35
CA GLN A 367 -11.83 4.24 -22.01
C GLN A 367 -13.32 4.08 -21.71
N VAL A 368 -13.68 3.20 -20.78
CA VAL A 368 -15.05 3.15 -20.22
C VAL A 368 -15.03 3.99 -18.96
N VAL A 369 -15.41 5.26 -19.10
CA VAL A 369 -15.76 6.10 -17.95
C VAL A 369 -17.15 5.68 -17.51
N LEU A 370 -17.25 4.94 -16.40
CA LEU A 370 -18.53 4.77 -15.70
C LEU A 370 -18.82 6.09 -14.98
N ALA A 371 -19.41 7.05 -15.71
CA ALA A 371 -20.03 8.20 -15.08
C ALA A 371 -21.24 7.71 -14.28
N PRO A 372 -21.45 8.19 -13.04
CA PRO A 372 -22.69 7.93 -12.33
C PRO A 372 -23.86 8.42 -13.20
N PRO A 373 -25.01 7.71 -13.22
CA PRO A 373 -26.16 8.13 -14.00
C PRO A 373 -26.53 9.55 -13.58
N ALA A 374 -26.49 10.47 -14.55
CA ALA A 374 -27.00 11.81 -14.38
C ALA A 374 -28.44 11.70 -13.88
N LEU A 375 -28.74 12.39 -12.78
CA LEU A 375 -30.10 12.74 -12.42
C LEU A 375 -30.66 13.61 -13.54
N ALA A 376 -31.24 12.96 -14.55
CA ALA A 376 -32.02 13.59 -15.58
C ALA A 376 -33.42 13.87 -15.01
N HIS A 377 -33.58 15.09 -14.53
CA HIS A 377 -34.82 15.87 -14.37
C HIS A 377 -36.16 15.12 -14.23
N ALA A 378 -36.70 15.16 -13.01
CA ALA A 378 -38.12 15.45 -12.72
C ALA A 378 -38.26 16.02 -11.31
#